data_AF-A0A7V8VH12-F1
#
_entry.id   AF-A0A7V8VH12-F1
#
_cell.length_a   1.000
_cell.length_b   1.000
_cell.length_c   1.000
_cell.angle_alpha   90.00
_cell.angle_beta   90.00
_cell.angle_gamma   90.00
#
_symmetry.space_group_name_H-M   'P 1'
#
loop_
_entity.id
_entity.type
_entity.pdbx_description
1 polymer ?
#
loop_
_entity_poly.entity_id
_entity_poly.type
_entity_poly.pdbx_seq_one_letter_code
_entity_poly.pdbx_strand_id
1 'polypeptide(L)'
;MALQLNLKPSEVMVTNAREWSACREHLAQASVVGLDTEFVGEGRHRPELCLVQIATPETLYVIDPYAVGRLEGLWELLQDPRRLVVVHAGKEDIRICQHHAQQPPARIFDIQLAAGLSGLDYPLGYGKLVEELFGVAMNKELTLSNWRQRPLTQSQLRYAFDDVRYLLPAYVLLQGRLQQQQRESWAEEEFAALVQRALAEDQGAENWRRVKGLGRLDRQGLAIVKELYQWREEWSQRWNRPSRHVLSDHLLVRIARLKPRCRKELASLRGVPQNAVAEILEVIQQALALPPAACPAPTPRIHETAEVVAVSQLLQIVLHEWCSRHQVASNLAATPADLKAFAYYQLARRPAPEMPLFRGWRAQALLPELQAVLEGRRWVAVNPHRSHGFPLRIIAWDDPTGLPFPHPAPTPQHSLAPLADADGPGFPSSDAAADTTPIPVHRCSTSPDASTPEDDIRLPLTSVPGDGVSSSLPVGSVASSEEVTVSPSSRRTPS
;
A
#
# COMPACT_ATOMS: atom_id res chain seq x y z
N MET A 1 -11.57 -32.52 -0.55
CA MET A 1 -10.64 -33.18 0.39
C MET A 1 -10.71 -32.44 1.71
N ALA A 2 -11.16 -33.10 2.78
CA ALA A 2 -11.12 -32.51 4.11
C ALA A 2 -9.65 -32.45 4.56
N LEU A 3 -9.05 -31.26 4.54
CA LEU A 3 -7.79 -31.00 5.23
C LEU A 3 -8.03 -31.30 6.72
N GLN A 4 -7.39 -32.34 7.25
CA GLN A 4 -7.50 -32.67 8.67
C GLN A 4 -6.77 -31.60 9.48
N LEU A 5 -7.51 -30.63 10.00
CA LEU A 5 -7.03 -29.51 10.81
C LEU A 5 -6.43 -29.91 12.19
N ASN A 6 -6.36 -31.21 12.50
CA ASN A 6 -6.00 -31.73 13.83
C ASN A 6 -4.59 -32.33 13.94
N LEU A 7 -3.80 -32.33 12.86
CA LEU A 7 -2.39 -32.74 12.93
C LEU A 7 -1.53 -31.48 13.06
N LYS A 8 -0.72 -31.42 14.12
CA LYS A 8 0.32 -30.39 14.22
C LYS A 8 1.36 -30.70 13.13
N PRO A 9 1.54 -29.83 12.12
CA PRO A 9 2.48 -30.11 11.04
C PRO A 9 3.90 -30.20 11.59
N SER A 10 4.73 -31.05 10.99
CA SER A 10 6.16 -31.11 11.32
C SER A 10 6.85 -29.81 10.90
N GLU A 11 7.83 -29.35 11.68
CA GLU A 11 8.61 -28.16 11.36
C GLU A 11 10.00 -28.59 10.88
N VAL A 12 10.33 -28.24 9.64
CA VAL A 12 11.57 -28.68 8.99
C VAL A 12 12.34 -27.48 8.46
N MET A 13 13.57 -27.32 8.93
CA MET A 13 14.53 -26.38 8.39
C MET A 13 15.29 -27.06 7.23
N VAL A 14 15.43 -26.37 6.10
CA VAL A 14 16.06 -26.89 4.87
C VAL A 14 17.31 -26.06 4.59
N THR A 15 18.47 -26.66 4.87
CA THR A 15 19.79 -25.99 4.90
C THR A 15 20.87 -26.73 4.12
N ASN A 16 20.54 -27.83 3.44
CA ASN A 16 21.47 -28.50 2.53
C ASN A 16 20.75 -29.11 1.32
N ALA A 17 21.54 -29.55 0.34
CA ALA A 17 21.03 -30.08 -0.92
C ALA A 17 20.16 -31.35 -0.75
N ARG A 18 20.45 -32.20 0.24
CA ARG A 18 19.68 -33.42 0.50
C ARG A 18 18.30 -33.09 1.05
N GLU A 19 18.24 -32.21 2.05
CA GLU A 19 16.98 -31.68 2.59
C GLU A 19 16.18 -30.95 1.51
N TRP A 20 16.86 -30.20 0.65
CA TRP A 20 16.22 -29.50 -0.47
C TRP A 20 15.59 -30.47 -1.48
N SER A 21 16.29 -31.54 -1.87
CA SER A 21 15.74 -32.58 -2.75
C SER A 21 14.49 -33.22 -2.15
N ALA A 22 14.56 -33.63 -0.87
CA ALA A 22 13.43 -34.25 -0.18
C ALA A 22 12.24 -33.28 -0.04
N CYS A 23 12.50 -32.01 0.27
CA CYS A 23 11.48 -30.96 0.31
C CYS A 23 10.78 -30.83 -1.05
N ARG A 24 11.54 -30.71 -2.16
CA ARG A 24 10.96 -30.61 -3.51
C ARG A 24 10.11 -31.81 -3.89
N GLU A 25 10.58 -33.02 -3.60
CA GLU A 25 9.83 -34.25 -3.87
C GLU A 25 8.49 -34.26 -3.13
N HIS A 26 8.48 -33.80 -1.87
CA HIS A 26 7.24 -33.66 -1.12
C HIS A 26 6.33 -32.56 -1.70
N LEU A 27 6.87 -31.36 -1.96
CA LEU A 27 6.10 -30.24 -2.54
C LEU A 27 5.52 -30.56 -3.92
N ALA A 28 6.17 -31.44 -4.69
CA ALA A 28 5.65 -31.90 -5.97
C ALA A 28 4.32 -32.67 -5.84
N GLN A 29 4.07 -33.33 -4.70
CA GLN A 29 2.83 -34.05 -4.42
C GLN A 29 1.73 -33.18 -3.80
N ALA A 30 2.10 -32.03 -3.23
CA ALA A 30 1.15 -31.13 -2.60
C ALA A 30 0.35 -30.32 -3.64
N SER A 31 -0.98 -30.42 -3.62
CA SER A 31 -1.90 -29.65 -4.47
C SER A 31 -2.23 -28.26 -3.93
N VAL A 32 -1.95 -28.01 -2.65
CA VAL A 32 -2.10 -26.70 -2.00
C VAL A 32 -0.90 -26.46 -1.12
N VAL A 33 -0.34 -25.25 -1.20
CA VAL A 33 0.78 -24.82 -0.37
C VAL A 33 0.53 -23.41 0.15
N GLY A 34 0.95 -23.14 1.38
CA GLY A 34 1.11 -21.79 1.90
C GLY A 34 2.48 -21.26 1.53
N LEU A 35 2.59 -19.97 1.22
CA LEU A 35 3.85 -19.31 0.91
C LEU A 35 3.94 -18.02 1.70
N ASP A 36 5.12 -17.79 2.26
CA ASP A 36 5.59 -16.50 2.75
C ASP A 36 7.09 -16.36 2.45
N THR A 37 7.61 -15.13 2.48
CA THR A 37 9.02 -14.85 2.20
C THR A 37 9.59 -13.78 3.11
N GLU A 38 10.85 -13.95 3.51
CA GLU A 38 11.61 -12.89 4.19
C GLU A 38 12.66 -12.34 3.26
N PHE A 39 12.69 -11.01 3.14
CA PHE A 39 13.58 -10.32 2.23
C PHE A 39 14.05 -9.00 2.82
N VAL A 40 15.22 -8.55 2.36
CA VAL A 40 15.80 -7.30 2.83
C VAL A 40 16.00 -6.35 1.66
N GLY A 41 15.21 -5.28 1.65
CA GLY A 41 15.17 -4.29 0.57
C GLY A 41 16.09 -3.08 0.77
N GLU A 42 16.60 -2.82 1.99
CA GLU A 42 17.36 -1.59 2.21
C GLU A 42 18.60 -1.52 1.32
N GLY A 43 18.74 -0.37 0.67
CA GLY A 43 19.91 -0.09 -0.17
C GLY A 43 19.95 -0.84 -1.49
N ARG A 44 18.88 -1.56 -1.88
CA ARG A 44 18.82 -2.30 -3.15
C ARG A 44 17.62 -1.92 -4.01
N HIS A 45 17.74 -2.10 -5.33
CA HIS A 45 16.59 -2.02 -6.24
C HIS A 45 15.72 -3.27 -6.10
N ARG A 46 16.38 -4.43 -6.09
CA ARG A 46 15.75 -5.73 -5.92
C ARG A 46 15.91 -6.19 -4.47
N PRO A 47 14.81 -6.49 -3.77
CA PRO A 47 14.90 -7.10 -2.45
C PRO A 47 15.74 -8.37 -2.49
N GLU A 48 16.58 -8.55 -1.50
CA GLU A 48 17.37 -9.76 -1.35
C GLU A 48 16.54 -10.81 -0.60
N LEU A 49 16.17 -11.89 -1.30
CA LEU A 49 15.46 -13.02 -0.70
C LEU A 49 16.36 -13.71 0.32
N CYS A 50 15.94 -13.68 1.59
CA CYS A 50 16.69 -14.20 2.72
C CYS A 50 16.12 -15.52 3.25
N LEU A 51 14.82 -15.75 3.11
CA LEU A 51 14.14 -16.97 3.57
C LEU A 51 12.89 -17.22 2.74
N VAL A 52 12.54 -18.50 2.56
CA VAL A 52 11.24 -18.88 2.00
C VAL A 52 10.56 -19.86 2.94
N GLN A 53 9.30 -19.61 3.23
CA GLN A 53 8.49 -20.44 4.10
C GLN A 53 7.40 -21.10 3.27
N ILE A 54 7.26 -22.41 3.42
CA ILE A 54 6.23 -23.18 2.72
C ILE A 54 5.44 -24.01 3.72
N ALA A 55 4.11 -23.89 3.70
CA ALA A 55 3.24 -24.78 4.43
C ALA A 55 2.61 -25.81 3.51
N THR A 56 2.62 -27.06 3.93
CA THR A 56 1.80 -28.17 3.40
C THR A 56 0.85 -28.62 4.52
N PRO A 57 -0.14 -29.46 4.26
CA PRO A 57 -1.00 -29.99 5.32
C PRO A 57 -0.20 -30.73 6.42
N GLU A 58 0.90 -31.38 6.05
CA GLU A 58 1.68 -32.24 6.95
C GLU A 58 2.96 -31.56 7.49
N THR A 59 3.51 -30.57 6.79
CA THR A 59 4.85 -30.02 7.08
C THR A 59 4.93 -28.51 6.81
N LEU A 60 5.56 -27.79 7.73
CA LEU A 60 6.04 -26.42 7.55
C LEU A 60 7.54 -26.46 7.24
N TYR A 61 7.92 -25.85 6.14
CA TYR A 61 9.31 -25.72 5.71
C TYR A 61 9.78 -24.29 5.90
N VAL A 62 10.99 -24.15 6.42
CA VAL A 62 11.77 -22.91 6.35
C VAL A 62 13.01 -23.23 5.51
N ILE A 63 13.10 -22.62 4.33
CA ILE A 63 14.12 -22.90 3.33
C ILE A 63 15.12 -21.74 3.32
N ASP A 64 16.39 -22.05 3.55
CA ASP A 64 17.49 -21.07 3.52
C ASP A 64 18.14 -21.01 2.13
N PRO A 65 17.86 -19.98 1.30
CA PRO A 65 18.43 -19.86 -0.04
C PRO A 65 19.95 -19.73 -0.04
N TYR A 66 20.56 -19.24 1.05
CA TYR A 66 22.02 -19.11 1.15
C TYR A 66 22.71 -20.46 1.33
N ALA A 67 22.02 -21.43 1.93
CA ALA A 67 22.56 -22.74 2.23
C ALA A 67 22.28 -23.76 1.11
N VAL A 68 21.09 -23.70 0.50
CA VAL A 68 20.69 -24.64 -0.58
C VAL A 68 20.98 -24.14 -1.98
N GLY A 69 21.29 -22.84 -2.11
CA GLY A 69 21.57 -22.20 -3.39
C GLY A 69 20.29 -21.85 -4.15
N ARG A 70 20.33 -22.05 -5.47
CA ARG A 70 19.29 -21.55 -6.36
C ARG A 70 17.98 -22.36 -6.21
N LEU A 71 16.85 -21.65 -6.24
CA LEU A 71 15.52 -22.18 -5.94
C LEU A 71 14.63 -22.35 -7.19
N GLU A 72 15.18 -22.48 -8.40
CA GLU A 72 14.37 -22.62 -9.64
C GLU A 72 13.32 -23.71 -9.52
N GLY A 73 13.71 -24.86 -8.97
CA GLY A 73 12.79 -25.98 -8.75
C GLY A 73 11.65 -25.69 -7.78
N LEU A 74 11.76 -24.67 -6.90
CA LEU A 74 10.63 -24.18 -6.10
C LEU A 74 9.68 -23.37 -6.97
N TRP A 75 10.23 -22.42 -7.73
CA TRP A 75 9.44 -21.47 -8.49
C TRP A 75 8.69 -22.15 -9.64
N GLU A 76 9.33 -23.12 -10.30
CA GLU A 76 8.70 -24.00 -11.29
C GLU A 76 7.51 -24.76 -10.70
N LEU A 77 7.64 -25.23 -9.44
CA LEU A 77 6.50 -25.81 -8.74
C LEU A 77 5.42 -24.74 -8.59
N LEU A 78 5.68 -23.58 -7.98
CA LEU A 78 4.63 -22.57 -7.74
C LEU A 78 3.90 -22.08 -9.02
N GLN A 79 4.50 -22.24 -10.20
CA GLN A 79 3.90 -21.97 -11.52
C GLN A 79 3.03 -23.10 -12.08
N ASP A 80 3.00 -24.29 -11.46
CA ASP A 80 2.16 -25.40 -11.88
C ASP A 80 0.68 -25.12 -11.56
N PRO A 81 -0.22 -25.07 -12.57
CA PRO A 81 -1.64 -24.76 -12.37
C PRO A 81 -2.39 -25.83 -11.55
N ARG A 82 -1.81 -27.01 -11.33
CA ARG A 82 -2.37 -28.03 -10.43
C ARG A 82 -2.26 -27.63 -8.97
N ARG A 83 -1.42 -26.65 -8.63
CA ARG A 83 -1.17 -26.22 -7.27
C ARG A 83 -1.80 -24.87 -6.98
N LEU A 84 -2.48 -24.79 -5.85
CA LEU A 84 -2.96 -23.52 -5.29
C LEU A 84 -1.93 -22.97 -4.30
N VAL A 85 -1.51 -21.72 -4.49
CA VAL A 85 -0.59 -21.02 -3.59
C VAL A 85 -1.39 -20.08 -2.68
N VAL A 86 -1.43 -20.38 -1.40
CA VAL A 86 -2.11 -19.59 -0.38
C VAL A 86 -1.12 -18.59 0.22
N VAL A 87 -1.50 -17.32 0.26
CA VAL A 87 -0.66 -16.22 0.75
C VAL A 87 -1.48 -15.29 1.66
N HIS A 88 -0.80 -14.45 2.45
CA HIS A 88 -1.42 -13.31 3.13
C HIS A 88 -0.81 -12.02 2.59
N ALA A 89 -1.65 -11.11 2.05
CA ALA A 89 -1.18 -9.85 1.47
C ALA A 89 -0.04 -10.05 0.45
N GLY A 90 -0.15 -11.08 -0.38
CA GLY A 90 0.98 -11.71 -1.08
C GLY A 90 1.56 -10.94 -2.27
N LYS A 91 1.38 -9.61 -2.33
CA LYS A 91 1.82 -8.77 -3.46
C LYS A 91 3.32 -8.90 -3.68
N GLU A 92 4.12 -8.89 -2.60
CA GLU A 92 5.58 -8.97 -2.72
C GLU A 92 6.04 -10.42 -2.99
N ASP A 93 5.38 -11.44 -2.43
CA ASP A 93 5.68 -12.85 -2.76
C ASP A 93 5.45 -13.15 -4.24
N ILE A 94 4.37 -12.62 -4.81
CA ILE A 94 4.08 -12.72 -6.25
C ILE A 94 5.19 -12.06 -7.06
N ARG A 95 5.72 -10.91 -6.63
CA ARG A 95 6.84 -10.24 -7.31
C ARG A 95 8.14 -11.02 -7.21
N ILE A 96 8.44 -11.59 -6.05
CA ILE A 96 9.62 -12.43 -5.85
C ILE A 96 9.56 -13.63 -6.80
N CYS A 97 8.40 -14.29 -6.90
CA CYS A 97 8.19 -15.38 -7.85
C CYS A 97 8.36 -14.92 -9.31
N GLN A 98 7.72 -13.80 -9.70
CA GLN A 98 7.89 -13.19 -11.03
C GLN A 98 9.36 -12.88 -11.33
N HIS A 99 10.10 -12.37 -10.35
CA HIS A 99 11.50 -12.00 -10.53
C HIS A 99 12.37 -13.24 -10.79
N HIS A 100 12.23 -14.27 -9.96
CA HIS A 100 13.08 -15.45 -10.03
C HIS A 100 12.72 -16.42 -11.15
N ALA A 101 11.47 -16.45 -11.59
CA ALA A 101 11.01 -17.43 -12.57
C ALA A 101 10.20 -16.84 -13.74
N GLN A 102 10.22 -15.51 -13.90
CA GLN A 102 9.63 -14.77 -15.02
C GLN A 102 8.12 -14.93 -15.19
N GLN A 103 7.44 -15.60 -14.27
CA GLN A 103 6.00 -15.74 -14.20
C GLN A 103 5.57 -15.76 -12.73
N PRO A 104 4.37 -15.24 -12.39
CA PRO A 104 3.82 -15.34 -11.04
C PRO A 104 3.35 -16.78 -10.76
N PRO A 105 2.96 -17.12 -9.52
CA PRO A 105 2.27 -18.38 -9.27
C PRO A 105 1.00 -18.51 -10.12
N ALA A 106 0.74 -19.69 -10.67
CA ALA A 106 -0.34 -19.87 -11.64
C ALA A 106 -1.74 -19.73 -11.00
N ARG A 107 -1.88 -20.13 -9.74
CA ARG A 107 -3.11 -19.98 -8.97
C ARG A 107 -2.78 -19.49 -7.57
N ILE A 108 -3.45 -18.43 -7.15
CA ILE A 108 -3.28 -17.86 -5.83
C ILE A 108 -4.58 -17.84 -5.05
N PHE A 109 -4.49 -17.89 -3.74
CA PHE A 109 -5.55 -17.57 -2.80
C PHE A 109 -4.99 -16.63 -1.73
N ASP A 110 -5.42 -15.37 -1.74
CA ASP A 110 -5.00 -14.41 -0.72
C ASP A 110 -6.00 -14.38 0.43
N ILE A 111 -5.58 -14.83 1.62
CA ILE A 111 -6.46 -14.94 2.78
C ILE A 111 -6.89 -13.57 3.33
N GLN A 112 -6.16 -12.48 3.06
CA GLN A 112 -6.54 -11.13 3.48
C GLN A 112 -7.70 -10.62 2.62
N LEU A 113 -7.65 -10.83 1.30
CA LEU A 113 -8.74 -10.49 0.39
C LEU A 113 -9.98 -11.35 0.68
N ALA A 114 -9.81 -12.66 0.85
CA ALA A 114 -10.90 -13.57 1.16
C ALA A 114 -11.58 -13.21 2.49
N ALA A 115 -10.80 -12.81 3.51
CA ALA A 115 -11.32 -12.30 4.78
C ALA A 115 -12.18 -11.04 4.60
N GLY A 116 -11.70 -10.06 3.83
CA GLY A 116 -12.43 -8.83 3.53
C GLY A 116 -13.75 -9.07 2.80
N LEU A 117 -13.79 -10.04 1.88
CA LEU A 117 -15.01 -10.45 1.18
C LEU A 117 -15.98 -11.27 2.05
N SER A 118 -15.48 -11.79 3.18
CA SER A 118 -16.22 -12.64 4.12
C SER A 118 -16.60 -11.94 5.42
N GLY A 119 -16.52 -10.59 5.46
CA GLY A 119 -17.04 -9.77 6.56
C GLY A 119 -16.04 -9.37 7.64
N LEU A 120 -14.75 -9.69 7.46
CA LEU A 120 -13.68 -9.14 8.30
C LEU A 120 -13.17 -7.82 7.73
N ASP A 121 -12.43 -7.06 8.55
CA ASP A 121 -11.82 -5.80 8.11
C ASP A 121 -10.80 -6.01 6.98
N TYR A 122 -10.62 -4.98 6.15
CA TYR A 122 -9.59 -4.95 5.11
C TYR A 122 -8.92 -3.57 5.01
N PRO A 123 -7.58 -3.50 4.94
CA PRO A 123 -6.64 -4.61 5.10
C PRO A 123 -6.51 -5.05 6.56
N LEU A 124 -6.33 -6.35 6.80
CA LEU A 124 -6.07 -6.93 8.13
C LEU A 124 -4.73 -7.65 8.14
N GLY A 125 -3.84 -7.29 9.06
CA GLY A 125 -2.52 -7.93 9.19
C GLY A 125 -2.62 -9.39 9.63
N TYR A 126 -1.65 -10.24 9.22
CA TYR A 126 -1.71 -11.69 9.40
C TYR A 126 -1.99 -12.10 10.84
N GLY A 127 -1.23 -11.58 11.81
CA GLY A 127 -1.43 -11.91 13.21
C GLY A 127 -2.82 -11.55 13.76
N LYS A 128 -3.42 -10.44 13.30
CA LYS A 128 -4.80 -10.09 13.67
C LYS A 128 -5.81 -11.02 12.99
N LEU A 129 -5.58 -11.37 11.73
CA LEU A 129 -6.44 -12.32 11.02
C LEU A 129 -6.44 -13.69 11.71
N VAL A 130 -5.28 -14.17 12.15
CA VAL A 130 -5.13 -15.41 12.91
C VAL A 130 -5.87 -15.32 14.25
N GLU A 131 -5.76 -14.19 14.96
CA GLU A 131 -6.49 -13.94 16.21
C GLU A 131 -8.01 -13.96 16.00
N GLU A 132 -8.52 -13.29 14.96
CA GLU A 132 -9.96 -13.26 14.62
C GLU A 132 -10.51 -14.64 14.20
N LEU A 133 -9.73 -15.44 13.47
CA LEU A 133 -10.17 -16.73 12.95
C LEU A 133 -10.01 -17.87 13.96
N PHE A 134 -8.97 -17.84 14.78
CA PHE A 134 -8.55 -18.97 15.62
C PHE A 134 -8.41 -18.63 17.10
N GLY A 135 -8.54 -17.36 17.51
CA GLY A 135 -8.33 -16.93 18.89
C GLY A 135 -6.87 -17.04 19.36
N VAL A 136 -5.92 -17.12 18.42
CA VAL A 136 -4.49 -17.27 18.71
C VAL A 136 -3.78 -15.93 18.56
N ALA A 137 -3.20 -15.44 19.65
CA ALA A 137 -2.36 -14.25 19.63
C ALA A 137 -0.98 -14.57 19.05
N MET A 138 -0.60 -13.85 17.99
CA MET A 138 0.69 -13.99 17.32
C MET A 138 1.69 -12.95 17.84
N ASN A 139 2.92 -13.37 18.11
CA ASN A 139 3.99 -12.45 18.47
C ASN A 139 4.45 -11.68 17.22
N LYS A 140 4.33 -10.35 17.27
CA LYS A 140 4.65 -9.44 16.14
C LYS A 140 6.10 -8.96 16.14
N GLU A 141 6.93 -9.55 16.99
CA GLU A 141 8.32 -9.16 17.14
C GLU A 141 9.09 -9.94 16.08
N LEU A 142 9.80 -9.24 15.18
CA LEU A 142 10.85 -9.70 14.23
C LEU A 142 10.62 -9.37 12.74
N THR A 143 9.56 -8.66 12.35
CA THR A 143 9.38 -8.20 10.95
C THR A 143 10.54 -7.31 10.45
N LEU A 144 11.24 -6.59 11.33
CA LEU A 144 12.42 -5.77 11.01
C LEU A 144 13.74 -6.42 11.46
N SER A 145 13.75 -7.74 11.64
CA SER A 145 14.96 -8.45 12.06
C SER A 145 15.99 -8.53 10.93
N ASN A 146 17.26 -8.75 11.28
CA ASN A 146 18.31 -8.99 10.28
C ASN A 146 18.17 -10.41 9.71
N TRP A 147 17.33 -10.57 8.68
CA TRP A 147 17.09 -11.86 8.02
C TRP A 147 18.30 -12.38 7.21
N ARG A 148 19.34 -11.56 7.03
CA ARG A 148 20.62 -12.00 6.45
C ARG A 148 21.48 -12.76 7.45
N GLN A 149 21.22 -12.63 8.75
CA GLN A 149 22.03 -13.24 9.79
C GLN A 149 22.03 -14.76 9.65
N ARG A 150 23.21 -15.37 9.79
CA ARG A 150 23.38 -16.82 9.93
C ARG A 150 24.32 -17.16 11.10
N PRO A 151 24.00 -18.19 11.91
CA PRO A 151 22.75 -18.95 11.88
C PRO A 151 21.55 -18.09 12.30
N LEU A 152 20.34 -18.47 11.84
CA LEU A 152 19.10 -17.84 12.31
C LEU A 152 18.93 -18.08 13.81
N THR A 153 18.41 -17.10 14.52
CA THR A 153 18.06 -17.27 15.94
C THR A 153 16.83 -18.17 16.09
N GLN A 154 16.67 -18.80 17.26
CA GLN A 154 15.49 -19.62 17.54
C GLN A 154 14.18 -18.82 17.43
N SER A 155 14.20 -17.55 17.83
CA SER A 155 13.05 -16.65 17.71
C SER A 155 12.70 -16.35 16.24
N GLN A 156 13.69 -16.12 15.37
CA GLN A 156 13.48 -15.94 13.93
C GLN A 156 12.91 -17.21 13.28
N LEU A 157 13.43 -18.39 13.63
CA LEU A 157 12.90 -19.65 13.12
C LEU A 157 11.45 -19.86 13.54
N ARG A 158 11.14 -19.62 14.82
CA ARG A 158 9.77 -19.75 15.32
C ARG A 158 8.82 -18.79 14.61
N TYR A 159 9.22 -17.53 14.46
CA TYR A 159 8.47 -16.52 13.72
C TYR A 159 8.19 -16.99 12.28
N ALA A 160 9.23 -17.45 11.56
CA ALA A 160 9.09 -17.93 10.19
C ALA A 160 8.13 -19.13 10.06
N PHE A 161 8.18 -20.11 10.98
CA PHE A 161 7.20 -21.20 10.97
C PHE A 161 5.77 -20.70 11.24
N ASP A 162 5.61 -19.77 12.17
CA ASP A 162 4.31 -19.24 12.57
C ASP A 162 3.63 -18.41 11.45
N ASP A 163 4.40 -17.74 10.59
CA ASP A 163 3.91 -16.94 9.45
C ASP A 163 3.24 -17.78 8.34
N VAL A 164 3.56 -19.08 8.24
CA VAL A 164 2.88 -19.98 7.30
C VAL A 164 1.92 -20.98 7.95
N ARG A 165 2.03 -21.17 9.28
CA ARG A 165 1.29 -22.19 10.03
C ARG A 165 -0.23 -22.13 9.82
N TYR A 166 -0.78 -20.93 9.78
CA TYR A 166 -2.23 -20.73 9.72
C TYR A 166 -2.75 -20.41 8.32
N LEU A 167 -1.89 -20.34 7.29
CA LEU A 167 -2.32 -20.03 5.92
C LEU A 167 -3.32 -21.06 5.39
N LEU A 168 -2.99 -22.36 5.44
CA LEU A 168 -3.88 -23.42 4.92
C LEU A 168 -5.16 -23.56 5.78
N PRO A 169 -5.09 -23.56 7.12
CA PRO A 169 -6.29 -23.49 7.95
C PRO A 169 -7.20 -22.29 7.62
N ALA A 170 -6.62 -21.10 7.43
CA ALA A 170 -7.38 -19.89 7.09
C ALA A 170 -8.02 -20.01 5.71
N TYR A 171 -7.29 -20.54 4.73
CA TYR A 171 -7.83 -20.85 3.40
C TYR A 171 -9.06 -21.75 3.48
N VAL A 172 -9.01 -22.86 4.22
CA VAL A 172 -10.16 -23.78 4.34
C VAL A 172 -11.39 -23.07 4.90
N LEU A 173 -11.22 -22.30 5.99
CA LEU A 173 -12.32 -21.56 6.61
C LEU A 173 -12.89 -20.49 5.68
N LEU A 174 -12.04 -19.67 5.08
CA LEU A 174 -12.44 -18.55 4.24
C LEU A 174 -13.03 -19.02 2.91
N GLN A 175 -12.49 -20.08 2.30
CA GLN A 175 -13.10 -20.70 1.12
C GLN A 175 -14.51 -21.20 1.43
N GLY A 176 -14.71 -21.85 2.59
CA GLY A 176 -16.03 -22.28 3.02
C GLY A 176 -17.02 -21.12 3.22
N ARG A 177 -16.57 -19.99 3.78
CA ARG A 177 -17.39 -18.77 3.91
C ARG A 177 -17.76 -18.18 2.55
N LEU A 178 -16.78 -18.04 1.65
CA LEU A 178 -17.01 -17.55 0.28
C LEU A 178 -18.02 -18.42 -0.47
N GLN A 179 -17.94 -19.75 -0.33
CA GLN A 179 -18.90 -20.69 -0.91
C GLN A 179 -20.32 -20.49 -0.39
N GLN A 180 -20.47 -20.41 0.94
CA GLN A 180 -21.78 -20.17 1.57
C GLN A 180 -22.39 -18.84 1.13
N GLN A 181 -21.56 -17.82 0.91
CA GLN A 181 -21.97 -16.50 0.45
C GLN A 181 -22.08 -16.37 -1.08
N GLN A 182 -21.72 -17.42 -1.84
CA GLN A 182 -21.67 -17.43 -3.31
C GLN A 182 -20.75 -16.34 -3.90
N ARG A 183 -19.55 -16.16 -3.32
CA ARG A 183 -18.57 -15.11 -3.65
C ARG A 183 -17.23 -15.62 -4.16
N GLU A 184 -17.15 -16.89 -4.54
CA GLU A 184 -15.92 -17.45 -5.11
C GLU A 184 -15.45 -16.66 -6.34
N SER A 185 -16.36 -16.31 -7.24
CA SER A 185 -16.05 -15.48 -8.42
C SER A 185 -15.57 -14.08 -8.05
N TRP A 186 -16.09 -13.47 -6.98
CA TRP A 186 -15.64 -12.17 -6.51
C TRP A 186 -14.19 -12.26 -6.01
N ALA A 187 -13.88 -13.31 -5.26
CA ALA A 187 -12.52 -13.56 -4.77
C ALA A 187 -11.54 -13.82 -5.92
N GLU A 188 -11.92 -14.62 -6.90
CA GLU A 188 -11.11 -14.88 -8.10
C GLU A 188 -10.77 -13.59 -8.87
N GLU A 189 -11.74 -12.68 -9.01
CA GLU A 189 -11.49 -11.36 -9.61
C GLU A 189 -10.49 -10.52 -8.79
N GLU A 190 -10.62 -10.50 -7.46
CA GLU A 190 -9.68 -9.78 -6.60
C GLU A 190 -8.27 -10.39 -6.61
N PHE A 191 -8.17 -11.72 -6.67
CA PHE A 191 -6.91 -12.43 -6.80
C PHE A 191 -6.24 -12.12 -8.14
N ALA A 192 -6.99 -12.16 -9.24
CA ALA A 192 -6.48 -11.76 -10.54
C ALA A 192 -6.02 -10.29 -10.52
N ALA A 193 -6.79 -9.39 -9.92
CA ALA A 193 -6.43 -7.99 -9.79
C ALA A 193 -5.18 -7.79 -8.90
N LEU A 194 -4.98 -8.61 -7.86
CA LEU A 194 -3.76 -8.62 -7.06
C LEU A 194 -2.55 -9.00 -7.90
N VAL A 195 -2.62 -10.10 -8.66
CA VAL A 195 -1.53 -10.52 -9.56
C VAL A 195 -1.22 -9.41 -10.57
N GLN A 196 -2.23 -8.87 -11.26
CA GLN A 196 -2.04 -7.80 -12.24
C GLN A 196 -1.37 -6.56 -11.62
N ARG A 197 -1.78 -6.15 -10.41
CA ARG A 197 -1.14 -5.03 -9.70
C ARG A 197 0.31 -5.35 -9.30
N ALA A 198 0.58 -6.57 -8.83
CA ALA A 198 1.92 -6.98 -8.45
C ALA A 198 2.89 -6.86 -9.65
N LEU A 199 2.45 -7.33 -10.83
CA LEU A 199 3.20 -7.28 -12.09
C LEU A 199 3.31 -5.87 -12.68
N ALA A 200 2.21 -5.11 -12.70
CA ALA A 200 2.17 -3.78 -13.28
C ALA A 200 3.02 -2.76 -12.49
N GLU A 201 3.15 -2.91 -11.18
CA GLU A 201 4.05 -2.04 -10.41
C GLU A 201 5.53 -2.30 -10.74
N ASP A 202 5.89 -3.52 -11.12
CA ASP A 202 7.26 -3.89 -11.52
C ASP A 202 7.58 -3.45 -12.96
N GLN A 203 6.56 -3.42 -13.84
CA GLN A 203 6.71 -3.22 -15.29
C GLN A 203 6.03 -1.94 -15.82
N GLY A 204 5.49 -1.10 -14.94
CA GLY A 204 4.55 -0.04 -15.30
C GLY A 204 5.21 1.12 -16.04
N ALA A 205 5.03 1.17 -17.37
CA ALA A 205 5.48 2.26 -18.23
C ALA A 205 4.99 3.66 -17.79
N GLU A 206 3.91 3.72 -17.00
CA GLU A 206 3.31 4.96 -16.49
C GLU A 206 3.56 5.20 -14.98
N ASN A 207 4.42 4.41 -14.32
CA ASN A 207 4.76 4.59 -12.90
C ASN A 207 5.34 5.99 -12.59
N TRP A 208 5.95 6.64 -13.57
CA TRP A 208 6.41 8.03 -13.49
C TRP A 208 5.31 9.00 -13.07
N ARG A 209 4.03 8.71 -13.35
CA ARG A 209 2.88 9.55 -12.94
C ARG A 209 2.66 9.60 -11.43
N ARG A 210 3.25 8.68 -10.65
CA ARG A 210 3.18 8.66 -9.18
C ARG A 210 4.10 9.70 -8.53
N VAL A 211 5.04 10.27 -9.29
CA VAL A 211 5.93 11.32 -8.81
C VAL A 211 5.10 12.53 -8.34
N LYS A 212 5.35 13.02 -7.13
CA LYS A 212 4.63 14.17 -6.59
C LYS A 212 5.10 15.46 -7.29
N GLY A 213 4.16 16.37 -7.59
CA GLY A 213 4.48 17.70 -8.13
C GLY A 213 4.40 17.85 -9.65
N LEU A 214 3.97 16.82 -10.38
CA LEU A 214 3.79 16.85 -11.84
C LEU A 214 2.70 17.81 -12.31
N GLY A 215 1.69 18.07 -11.48
CA GLY A 215 0.55 18.87 -11.87
C GLY A 215 0.91 20.28 -12.35
N ARG A 216 2.06 20.83 -11.95
CA ARG A 216 2.53 22.17 -12.37
C ARG A 216 3.42 22.16 -13.62
N LEU A 217 3.67 21.01 -14.21
CA LEU A 217 4.50 20.88 -15.40
C LEU A 217 3.67 21.04 -16.67
N ASP A 218 4.27 21.62 -17.70
CA ASP A 218 3.74 21.59 -19.06
C ASP A 218 3.98 20.21 -19.71
N ARG A 219 3.40 19.98 -20.89
CA ARG A 219 3.52 18.68 -21.60
C ARG A 219 4.98 18.29 -21.84
N GLN A 220 5.85 19.27 -22.14
CA GLN A 220 7.28 19.00 -22.31
C GLN A 220 7.94 18.60 -21.00
N GLY A 221 7.62 19.27 -19.89
CA GLY A 221 8.09 18.89 -18.56
C GLY A 221 7.65 17.48 -18.18
N LEU A 222 6.42 17.08 -18.53
CA LEU A 222 5.95 15.70 -18.34
C LEU A 222 6.76 14.70 -19.17
N ALA A 223 7.09 15.04 -20.42
CA ALA A 223 7.96 14.21 -21.26
C ALA A 223 9.34 14.03 -20.61
N ILE A 224 9.96 15.12 -20.14
CA ILE A 224 11.26 15.06 -19.46
C ILE A 224 11.19 14.18 -18.21
N VAL A 225 10.15 14.31 -17.37
CA VAL A 225 10.01 13.43 -16.20
C VAL A 225 9.85 11.97 -16.61
N LYS A 226 9.04 11.68 -17.64
CA LYS A 226 8.83 10.30 -18.12
C LYS A 226 10.15 9.65 -18.53
N GLU A 227 10.92 10.32 -19.39
CA GLU A 227 12.20 9.81 -19.89
C GLU A 227 13.24 9.69 -18.76
N LEU A 228 13.35 10.71 -17.89
CA LEU A 228 14.26 10.66 -16.74
C LEU A 228 13.89 9.58 -15.73
N TYR A 229 12.59 9.34 -15.53
CA TYR A 229 12.12 8.26 -14.67
C TYR A 229 12.55 6.91 -15.23
N GLN A 230 12.35 6.67 -16.53
CA GLN A 230 12.77 5.42 -17.19
C GLN A 230 14.28 5.21 -17.10
N TRP A 231 15.08 6.22 -17.47
CA TRP A 231 16.54 6.20 -17.32
C TRP A 231 16.95 5.88 -15.88
N ARG A 232 16.28 6.49 -14.90
CA ARG A 232 16.55 6.25 -13.48
C ARG A 232 16.26 4.81 -13.08
N GLU A 233 15.15 4.23 -13.54
CA GLU A 233 14.81 2.83 -13.26
C GLU A 233 15.82 1.87 -13.91
N GLU A 234 16.26 2.11 -15.15
CA GLU A 234 17.30 1.32 -15.80
C GLU A 234 18.64 1.37 -15.05
N TRP A 235 19.04 2.57 -14.61
CA TRP A 235 20.26 2.76 -13.84
C TRP A 235 20.16 2.05 -12.48
N SER A 236 19.01 2.21 -11.80
CA SER A 236 18.64 1.57 -10.54
C SER A 236 18.74 0.05 -10.64
N GLN A 237 18.21 -0.54 -11.72
CA GLN A 237 18.32 -1.97 -12.02
C GLN A 237 19.76 -2.41 -12.28
N ARG A 238 20.48 -1.69 -13.15
CA ARG A 238 21.87 -2.01 -13.56
C ARG A 238 22.80 -2.10 -12.35
N TRP A 239 22.66 -1.19 -11.40
CA TRP A 239 23.53 -1.11 -10.22
C TRP A 239 22.90 -1.69 -8.95
N ASN A 240 21.69 -2.25 -9.06
CA ASN A 240 20.88 -2.74 -7.95
C ASN A 240 20.82 -1.75 -6.77
N ARG A 241 20.49 -0.48 -7.03
CA ARG A 241 20.37 0.56 -6.00
C ARG A 241 18.97 1.17 -6.00
N PRO A 242 18.41 1.65 -4.88
CA PRO A 242 17.07 2.21 -4.85
C PRO A 242 16.94 3.40 -5.81
N SER A 243 15.86 3.44 -6.61
CA SER A 243 15.71 4.44 -7.69
C SER A 243 15.81 5.87 -7.17
N ARG A 244 15.23 6.17 -6.00
CA ARG A 244 15.29 7.49 -5.37
C ARG A 244 16.70 7.91 -4.92
N HIS A 245 17.62 6.97 -4.69
CA HIS A 245 19.02 7.27 -4.38
C HIS A 245 19.83 7.62 -5.63
N VAL A 246 19.39 7.17 -6.80
CA VAL A 246 19.99 7.52 -8.10
C VAL A 246 19.66 8.98 -8.44
N LEU A 247 18.37 9.30 -8.46
CA LEU A 247 17.87 10.65 -8.72
C LEU A 247 16.54 10.86 -7.99
N SER A 248 16.48 11.80 -7.06
CA SER A 248 15.29 11.98 -6.22
C SER A 248 14.07 12.48 -7.01
N ASP A 249 12.87 12.15 -6.54
CA ASP A 249 11.61 12.59 -7.17
C ASP A 249 11.52 14.12 -7.30
N HIS A 250 12.03 14.85 -6.30
CA HIS A 250 12.11 16.32 -6.35
C HIS A 250 13.06 16.81 -7.46
N LEU A 251 14.19 16.13 -7.66
CA LEU A 251 15.14 16.50 -8.73
C LEU A 251 14.57 16.20 -10.12
N LEU A 252 13.82 15.11 -10.31
CA LEU A 252 13.10 14.87 -11.58
C LEU A 252 12.22 16.07 -11.96
N VAL A 253 11.39 16.53 -11.01
CA VAL A 253 10.49 17.67 -11.23
C VAL A 253 11.27 18.98 -11.41
N ARG A 254 12.35 19.19 -10.64
CA ARG A 254 13.19 20.39 -10.75
C ARG A 254 13.88 20.47 -12.12
N ILE A 255 14.47 19.38 -12.58
CA ILE A 255 15.12 19.30 -13.91
C ILE A 255 14.08 19.56 -15.00
N ALA A 256 12.90 18.94 -14.90
CA ALA A 256 11.82 19.15 -15.87
C ALA A 256 11.31 20.61 -15.94
N ARG A 257 11.36 21.36 -14.83
CA ARG A 257 11.04 22.79 -14.81
C ARG A 257 12.14 23.65 -15.44
N LEU A 258 13.40 23.35 -15.14
CA LEU A 258 14.54 24.14 -15.61
C LEU A 258 14.91 23.86 -17.07
N LYS A 259 14.62 22.64 -17.56
CA LYS A 259 14.95 22.16 -18.91
C LYS A 259 16.42 22.43 -19.33
N PRO A 260 17.42 21.95 -18.55
CA PRO A 260 18.83 22.21 -18.85
C PRO A 260 19.23 21.78 -20.25
N ARG A 261 20.02 22.59 -20.96
CA ARG A 261 20.45 22.33 -22.35
C ARG A 261 21.91 21.96 -22.46
N CYS A 262 22.70 22.22 -21.43
CA CYS A 262 24.12 21.91 -21.40
C CYS A 262 24.57 21.25 -20.09
N ARG A 263 25.74 20.62 -20.13
CA ARG A 263 26.33 19.92 -18.97
C ARG A 263 26.52 20.84 -17.76
N LYS A 264 26.92 22.10 -17.98
CA LYS A 264 27.18 23.07 -16.91
C LYS A 264 25.91 23.37 -16.09
N GLU A 265 24.79 23.61 -16.76
CA GLU A 265 23.50 23.87 -16.11
C GLU A 265 23.06 22.68 -15.27
N LEU A 266 23.13 21.47 -15.85
CA LEU A 266 22.70 20.25 -15.17
C LEU A 266 23.61 19.89 -13.99
N ALA A 267 24.94 19.95 -14.18
CA ALA A 267 25.92 19.62 -13.15
C ALA A 267 25.89 20.58 -11.95
N SER A 268 25.44 21.83 -12.15
CA SER A 268 25.27 22.81 -11.07
C SER A 268 24.18 22.45 -10.06
N LEU A 269 23.27 21.52 -10.43
CA LEU A 269 22.17 21.10 -9.56
C LEU A 269 22.66 20.11 -8.50
N ARG A 270 22.63 20.54 -7.24
CA ARG A 270 22.98 19.69 -6.08
C ARG A 270 22.15 18.40 -6.08
N GLY A 271 22.84 17.27 -5.98
CA GLY A 271 22.25 15.93 -5.93
C GLY A 271 22.10 15.24 -7.30
N VAL A 272 22.49 15.90 -8.40
CA VAL A 272 22.65 15.21 -9.69
C VAL A 272 23.95 14.39 -9.66
N PRO A 273 23.91 13.09 -10.01
CA PRO A 273 25.10 12.24 -10.07
C PRO A 273 26.06 12.71 -11.17
N GLN A 274 27.24 13.17 -10.78
CA GLN A 274 28.20 13.81 -11.70
C GLN A 274 28.71 12.84 -12.78
N ASN A 275 28.86 11.56 -12.44
CA ASN A 275 29.25 10.50 -13.37
C ASN A 275 28.19 10.16 -14.42
N ALA A 276 26.93 10.59 -14.23
CA ALA A 276 25.82 10.33 -15.14
C ALA A 276 25.26 11.59 -15.82
N VAL A 277 25.91 12.75 -15.65
CA VAL A 277 25.47 14.03 -16.26
C VAL A 277 25.32 13.93 -17.78
N ALA A 278 26.20 13.21 -18.45
CA ALA A 278 26.14 13.03 -19.90
C ALA A 278 24.89 12.25 -20.33
N GLU A 279 24.63 11.10 -19.69
CA GLU A 279 23.45 10.26 -19.96
C GLU A 279 22.15 11.01 -19.66
N ILE A 280 22.06 11.68 -18.49
CA ILE A 280 20.88 12.46 -18.11
C ILE A 280 20.61 13.59 -19.12
N LEU A 281 21.65 14.28 -19.59
CA LEU A 281 21.49 15.35 -20.56
C LEU A 281 20.98 14.83 -21.91
N GLU A 282 21.45 13.67 -22.35
CA GLU A 282 20.97 13.02 -23.58
C GLU A 282 19.48 12.69 -23.47
N VAL A 283 19.05 12.11 -22.34
CA VAL A 283 17.64 11.82 -22.05
C VAL A 283 16.78 13.09 -22.07
N ILE A 284 17.27 14.19 -21.48
CA ILE A 284 16.58 15.48 -21.53
C ILE A 284 16.48 16.00 -22.97
N GLN A 285 17.54 15.89 -23.76
CA GLN A 285 17.55 16.36 -25.16
C GLN A 285 16.58 15.55 -26.04
N GLN A 286 16.53 14.24 -25.86
CA GLN A 286 15.54 13.37 -26.51
C GLN A 286 14.12 13.81 -26.15
N ALA A 287 13.85 14.02 -24.85
CA ALA A 287 12.55 14.50 -24.40
C ALA A 287 12.21 15.90 -24.95
N LEU A 288 13.18 16.80 -25.12
CA LEU A 288 13.01 18.14 -25.69
C LEU A 288 12.78 18.13 -27.21
N ALA A 289 13.28 17.11 -27.92
CA ALA A 289 13.08 16.94 -29.35
C ALA A 289 11.68 16.43 -29.71
N LEU A 290 10.92 15.90 -28.74
CA LEU A 290 9.57 15.40 -28.97
C LEU A 290 8.62 16.52 -29.40
N PRO A 291 7.83 16.32 -30.47
CA PRO A 291 6.80 17.27 -30.86
C PRO A 291 5.68 17.33 -29.80
N PRO A 292 4.96 18.46 -29.66
CA PRO A 292 3.92 18.62 -28.62
C PRO A 292 2.84 17.53 -28.60
N ALA A 293 2.52 16.95 -29.75
CA ALA A 293 1.56 15.87 -29.90
C ALA A 293 2.07 14.53 -29.29
N ALA A 294 3.37 14.28 -29.33
CA ALA A 294 4.00 13.09 -28.74
C ALA A 294 4.25 13.24 -27.23
N CYS A 295 4.26 14.47 -26.71
CA CYS A 295 4.43 14.72 -25.28
C CYS A 295 3.21 14.22 -24.47
N PRO A 296 3.43 13.58 -23.29
CA PRO A 296 2.36 13.03 -22.48
C PRO A 296 1.30 14.08 -22.10
N ALA A 297 0.03 13.66 -22.11
CA ALA A 297 -1.05 14.47 -21.59
C ALA A 297 -0.97 14.56 -20.04
N PRO A 298 -1.33 15.72 -19.46
CA PRO A 298 -1.47 15.84 -18.02
C PRO A 298 -2.54 14.88 -17.50
N THR A 299 -2.33 14.34 -16.30
CA THR A 299 -3.36 13.53 -15.65
C THR A 299 -4.60 14.40 -15.39
N PRO A 300 -5.81 13.94 -15.74
CA PRO A 300 -7.05 14.67 -15.44
C PRO A 300 -7.13 14.97 -13.95
N ARG A 301 -7.48 16.21 -13.61
CA ARG A 301 -7.68 16.61 -12.21
C ARG A 301 -9.14 16.42 -11.85
N ILE A 302 -9.39 15.71 -10.77
CA ILE A 302 -10.68 15.72 -10.10
C ILE A 302 -10.78 17.07 -9.38
N HIS A 303 -11.76 17.89 -9.76
CA HIS A 303 -12.01 19.14 -9.07
C HIS A 303 -12.86 18.88 -7.85
N GLU A 304 -12.32 19.19 -6.67
CA GLU A 304 -13.03 19.04 -5.40
C GLU A 304 -13.93 20.26 -5.16
N THR A 305 -15.05 20.32 -5.88
CA THR A 305 -16.09 21.30 -5.57
C THR A 305 -16.88 20.87 -4.34
N ALA A 306 -17.61 21.80 -3.72
CA ALA A 306 -18.44 21.49 -2.57
C ALA A 306 -19.50 20.41 -2.90
N GLU A 307 -20.06 20.42 -4.12
CA GLU A 307 -21.02 19.41 -4.55
C GLU A 307 -20.39 18.02 -4.65
N VAL A 308 -19.19 17.91 -5.23
CA VAL A 308 -18.46 16.63 -5.34
C VAL A 308 -18.15 16.06 -3.96
N VAL A 309 -17.72 16.91 -3.02
CA VAL A 309 -17.43 16.48 -1.64
C VAL A 309 -18.70 15.97 -0.97
N ALA A 310 -19.79 16.74 -1.01
CA ALA A 310 -21.06 16.36 -0.38
C ALA A 310 -21.61 15.04 -0.96
N VAL A 311 -21.64 14.90 -2.29
CA VAL A 311 -22.11 13.67 -2.95
C VAL A 311 -21.20 12.48 -2.61
N SER A 312 -19.88 12.66 -2.58
CA SER A 312 -18.95 11.57 -2.23
C SER A 312 -19.16 11.07 -0.79
N GLN A 313 -19.48 11.95 0.16
CA GLN A 313 -19.79 11.59 1.55
C GLN A 313 -21.11 10.81 1.65
N LEU A 314 -22.13 11.24 0.91
CA LEU A 314 -23.39 10.49 0.80
C LEU A 314 -23.14 9.08 0.25
N LEU A 315 -22.37 8.95 -0.84
CA LEU A 315 -22.04 7.66 -1.42
C LEU A 315 -21.23 6.78 -0.47
N GLN A 316 -20.36 7.36 0.36
CA GLN A 316 -19.63 6.62 1.38
C GLN A 316 -20.56 6.04 2.45
N ILE A 317 -21.61 6.76 2.80
CA ILE A 317 -22.65 6.28 3.70
C ILE A 317 -23.41 5.09 3.08
N VAL A 318 -23.81 5.20 1.81
CA VAL A 318 -24.48 4.12 1.07
C VAL A 318 -23.58 2.89 0.96
N LEU A 319 -22.29 3.09 0.67
CA LEU A 319 -21.30 2.02 0.64
C LEU A 319 -21.23 1.27 1.97
N HIS A 320 -21.12 1.99 3.09
CA HIS A 320 -21.04 1.37 4.41
C HIS A 320 -22.30 0.57 4.76
N GLU A 321 -23.48 1.08 4.41
CA GLU A 321 -24.74 0.36 4.56
C GLU A 321 -24.75 -0.94 3.75
N TRP A 322 -24.41 -0.85 2.47
CA TRP A 322 -24.36 -1.99 1.56
C TRP A 322 -23.36 -3.04 2.05
N CYS A 323 -22.17 -2.58 2.45
CA CYS A 323 -21.08 -3.42 2.98
C CYS A 323 -21.49 -4.11 4.28
N SER A 324 -22.21 -3.43 5.16
CA SER A 324 -22.71 -4.04 6.40
C SER A 324 -23.76 -5.12 6.11
N ARG A 325 -24.72 -4.86 5.20
CA ARG A 325 -25.74 -5.86 4.82
C ARG A 325 -25.12 -7.09 4.18
N HIS A 326 -24.13 -6.88 3.33
CA HIS A 326 -23.48 -7.95 2.59
C HIS A 326 -22.28 -8.53 3.34
N GLN A 327 -21.86 -8.02 4.51
CA GLN A 327 -20.65 -8.50 5.18
C GLN A 327 -19.42 -8.46 4.25
N VAL A 328 -19.13 -7.29 3.70
CA VAL A 328 -17.94 -7.02 2.88
C VAL A 328 -17.21 -5.83 3.47
N ALA A 329 -15.88 -5.85 3.51
CA ALA A 329 -15.09 -4.72 3.97
C ALA A 329 -15.26 -3.52 3.03
N SER A 330 -15.61 -2.35 3.57
CA SER A 330 -15.87 -1.15 2.78
C SER A 330 -14.68 -0.70 1.94
N ASN A 331 -13.49 -0.70 2.54
CA ASN A 331 -12.25 -0.32 1.86
C ASN A 331 -11.83 -1.29 0.74
N LEU A 332 -12.30 -2.54 0.77
CA LEU A 332 -12.12 -3.48 -0.32
C LEU A 332 -13.13 -3.22 -1.44
N ALA A 333 -14.37 -2.89 -1.08
CA ALA A 333 -15.44 -2.62 -2.03
C ALA A 333 -15.19 -1.33 -2.84
N ALA A 334 -14.85 -0.21 -2.18
CA ALA A 334 -14.44 1.02 -2.85
C ALA A 334 -13.66 1.95 -1.91
N THR A 335 -12.69 2.70 -2.44
CA THR A 335 -11.96 3.71 -1.67
C THR A 335 -12.69 5.07 -1.70
N PRO A 336 -12.40 5.98 -0.75
CA PRO A 336 -12.91 7.35 -0.83
C PRO A 336 -12.51 8.09 -2.13
N ALA A 337 -11.35 7.75 -2.70
CA ALA A 337 -10.89 8.29 -3.97
C ALA A 337 -11.76 7.79 -5.13
N ASP A 338 -12.17 6.51 -5.12
CA ASP A 338 -13.08 5.94 -6.12
C ASP A 338 -14.45 6.63 -6.06
N LEU A 339 -15.03 6.79 -4.87
CA LEU A 339 -16.33 7.45 -4.71
C LEU A 339 -16.29 8.92 -5.11
N LYS A 340 -15.21 9.63 -4.78
CA LYS A 340 -14.99 11.02 -5.20
C LYS A 340 -14.86 11.15 -6.71
N ALA A 341 -14.08 10.26 -7.34
CA ALA A 341 -13.97 10.22 -8.80
C ALA A 341 -15.32 9.92 -9.45
N PHE A 342 -16.05 8.92 -8.95
CA PHE A 342 -17.39 8.58 -9.42
C PHE A 342 -18.34 9.78 -9.32
N ALA A 343 -18.42 10.42 -8.15
CA ALA A 343 -19.24 11.61 -7.93
C ALA A 343 -18.89 12.74 -8.92
N TYR A 344 -17.59 13.02 -9.12
CA TYR A 344 -17.12 14.04 -10.05
C TYR A 344 -17.59 13.80 -11.48
N TYR A 345 -17.39 12.59 -12.03
CA TYR A 345 -17.77 12.30 -13.42
C TYR A 345 -19.28 12.27 -13.63
N GLN A 346 -20.04 11.78 -12.64
CA GLN A 346 -21.50 11.80 -12.68
C GLN A 346 -22.05 13.23 -12.66
N LEU A 347 -21.58 14.08 -11.74
CA LEU A 347 -22.01 15.48 -11.66
C LEU A 347 -21.59 16.30 -12.90
N ALA A 348 -20.39 16.04 -13.42
CA ALA A 348 -19.90 16.69 -14.63
C ALA A 348 -20.57 16.18 -15.92
N ARG A 349 -21.39 15.12 -15.86
CA ARG A 349 -21.98 14.43 -17.01
C ARG A 349 -20.95 14.04 -18.07
N ARG A 350 -19.80 13.54 -17.61
CA ARG A 350 -18.69 13.10 -18.46
C ARG A 350 -18.50 11.60 -18.33
N PRO A 351 -18.05 10.92 -19.40
CA PRO A 351 -17.68 9.52 -19.29
C PRO A 351 -16.54 9.40 -18.26
N ALA A 352 -16.75 8.55 -17.27
CA ALA A 352 -15.73 8.24 -16.30
C ALA A 352 -14.64 7.37 -16.94
N PRO A 353 -13.36 7.53 -16.54
CA PRO A 353 -12.31 6.62 -16.94
C PRO A 353 -12.58 5.23 -16.36
N GLU A 354 -11.92 4.22 -16.93
CA GLU A 354 -11.98 2.89 -16.34
C GLU A 354 -11.45 2.89 -14.91
N MET A 355 -12.26 2.36 -13.99
CA MET A 355 -11.94 2.26 -12.57
C MET A 355 -12.55 0.98 -11.98
N PRO A 356 -12.08 0.49 -10.83
CA PRO A 356 -12.54 -0.78 -10.25
C PRO A 356 -14.06 -0.88 -10.07
N LEU A 357 -14.71 0.24 -9.74
CA LEU A 357 -16.15 0.30 -9.52
C LEU A 357 -17.00 -0.08 -10.75
N PHE A 358 -16.48 0.11 -11.97
CA PHE A 358 -17.18 -0.19 -13.23
C PHE A 358 -16.88 -1.58 -13.79
N ARG A 359 -16.23 -2.46 -13.03
CA ARG A 359 -15.85 -3.80 -13.49
C ARG A 359 -16.31 -4.89 -12.54
N GLY A 360 -16.45 -6.09 -13.08
CA GLY A 360 -16.61 -7.32 -12.33
C GLY A 360 -17.78 -7.29 -11.35
N TRP A 361 -17.60 -7.89 -10.18
CA TRP A 361 -18.61 -7.98 -9.14
C TRP A 361 -19.05 -6.60 -8.61
N ARG A 362 -18.14 -5.62 -8.58
CA ARG A 362 -18.48 -4.25 -8.13
C ARG A 362 -19.50 -3.60 -9.07
N ALA A 363 -19.31 -3.75 -10.38
CA ALA A 363 -20.26 -3.23 -11.36
C ALA A 363 -21.63 -3.90 -11.28
N GLN A 364 -21.66 -5.19 -10.95
CA GLN A 364 -22.89 -5.98 -10.89
C GLN A 364 -23.66 -5.78 -9.58
N ALA A 365 -22.95 -5.72 -8.45
CA ALA A 365 -23.57 -5.77 -7.12
C ALA A 365 -23.59 -4.44 -6.36
N LEU A 366 -22.57 -3.59 -6.53
CA LEU A 366 -22.41 -2.34 -5.76
C LEU A 366 -22.81 -1.10 -6.57
N LEU A 367 -22.32 -0.98 -7.80
CA LEU A 367 -22.53 0.19 -8.64
C LEU A 367 -24.03 0.55 -8.83
N PRO A 368 -24.96 -0.41 -9.06
CA PRO A 368 -26.38 -0.08 -9.22
C PRO A 368 -26.99 0.56 -7.98
N GLU A 369 -26.49 0.21 -6.79
CA GLU A 369 -26.96 0.74 -5.51
C GLU A 369 -26.52 2.20 -5.34
N LEU A 370 -25.27 2.51 -5.72
CA LEU A 370 -24.74 3.87 -5.73
C LEU A 370 -25.45 4.75 -6.76
N GLN A 371 -25.68 4.22 -7.97
CA GLN A 371 -26.39 4.94 -9.05
C GLN A 371 -27.83 5.23 -8.67
N ALA A 372 -28.55 4.27 -8.09
CA ALA A 372 -29.94 4.46 -7.71
C ALA A 372 -30.16 5.61 -6.71
N VAL A 373 -29.20 5.86 -5.81
CA VAL A 373 -29.25 7.03 -4.90
C VAL A 373 -29.00 8.33 -5.66
N LEU A 374 -28.04 8.37 -6.58
CA LEU A 374 -27.78 9.57 -7.39
C LEU A 374 -28.94 9.91 -8.34
N GLU A 375 -29.66 8.89 -8.81
CA GLU A 375 -30.82 9.02 -9.70
C GLU A 375 -32.12 9.30 -8.93
N GLY A 376 -32.07 9.36 -7.59
CA GLY A 376 -33.25 9.58 -6.75
C GLY A 376 -34.22 8.39 -6.68
N ARG A 377 -33.83 7.22 -7.19
CA ARG A 377 -34.60 5.97 -7.10
C ARG A 377 -34.56 5.35 -5.70
N ARG A 378 -33.57 5.73 -4.88
CA ARG A 378 -33.37 5.23 -3.51
C ARG A 378 -32.95 6.32 -2.54
N TRP A 379 -33.33 6.16 -1.28
CA TRP A 379 -33.18 7.16 -0.23
C TRP A 379 -32.45 6.60 0.98
N VAL A 380 -31.64 7.43 1.63
CA VAL A 380 -30.97 7.09 2.89
C VAL A 380 -31.87 7.51 4.05
N ALA A 381 -32.20 6.57 4.93
CA ALA A 381 -32.96 6.81 6.15
C ALA A 381 -32.23 6.27 7.38
N VAL A 382 -32.36 6.98 8.51
CA VAL A 382 -31.89 6.51 9.81
C VAL A 382 -33.04 5.78 10.49
N ASN A 383 -32.81 4.58 11.05
CA ASN A 383 -33.80 3.90 11.86
C ASN A 383 -33.63 4.28 13.35
N PRO A 384 -34.51 5.13 13.92
CA PRO A 384 -34.35 5.61 15.30
C PRO A 384 -34.61 4.54 16.37
N HIS A 385 -35.23 3.42 16.02
CA HIS A 385 -35.64 2.37 16.97
C HIS A 385 -34.74 1.13 16.92
N ARG A 386 -33.55 1.25 16.33
CA ARG A 386 -32.71 0.09 16.04
C ARG A 386 -31.85 -0.33 17.23
N SER A 387 -31.98 -1.58 17.65
CA SER A 387 -31.23 -2.16 18.77
C SER A 387 -29.91 -2.84 18.38
N HIS A 388 -29.75 -3.35 17.14
CA HIS A 388 -28.53 -4.04 16.68
C HIS A 388 -28.20 -3.80 15.19
N GLY A 389 -26.91 -3.83 14.81
CA GLY A 389 -26.35 -3.75 13.43
C GLY A 389 -25.99 -2.33 12.94
N PHE A 390 -25.85 -2.08 11.63
CA PHE A 390 -25.68 -0.73 11.00
C PHE A 390 -26.93 0.18 10.87
N PRO A 391 -26.99 1.37 11.50
CA PRO A 391 -28.24 2.11 11.82
C PRO A 391 -29.00 2.72 10.64
N LEU A 392 -28.42 2.66 9.44
CA LEU A 392 -28.98 3.25 8.23
C LEU A 392 -29.69 2.18 7.39
N ARG A 393 -30.67 2.62 6.62
CA ARG A 393 -31.35 1.82 5.61
C ARG A 393 -31.42 2.57 4.30
N ILE A 394 -31.27 1.84 3.21
CA ILE A 394 -31.60 2.32 1.86
C ILE A 394 -33.01 1.84 1.52
N ILE A 395 -33.93 2.77 1.30
CA ILE A 395 -35.33 2.48 0.97
C ILE A 395 -35.62 2.81 -0.50
N ALA A 396 -36.41 1.95 -1.15
CA ALA A 396 -36.99 2.26 -2.45
C ALA A 396 -38.12 3.29 -2.26
N TRP A 397 -38.27 4.17 -3.25
CA TRP A 397 -39.39 5.10 -3.26
C TRP A 397 -40.57 4.47 -4.01
N ASP A 398 -41.58 4.04 -3.26
CA ASP A 398 -42.74 3.33 -3.82
C ASP A 398 -43.99 4.24 -3.94
N ASP A 399 -43.88 5.55 -3.68
CA ASP A 399 -45.01 6.50 -3.77
C ASP A 399 -45.15 7.12 -5.18
N PRO A 400 -46.26 6.85 -5.90
CA PRO A 400 -46.53 7.35 -7.25
C PRO A 400 -47.03 8.81 -7.31
N THR A 401 -47.19 9.52 -6.19
CA THR A 401 -47.83 10.86 -6.17
C THR A 401 -46.93 12.05 -5.82
N GLY A 402 -45.64 11.84 -5.55
CA GLY A 402 -44.74 12.96 -5.23
C GLY A 402 -43.30 12.70 -5.64
N LEU A 403 -42.82 13.46 -6.62
CA LEU A 403 -41.38 13.70 -6.72
C LEU A 403 -40.97 14.54 -5.50
N PRO A 404 -39.98 14.12 -4.69
CA PRO A 404 -39.46 14.95 -3.60
C PRO A 404 -38.72 16.19 -4.12
N PHE A 405 -38.39 16.24 -5.42
CA PHE A 405 -37.91 17.43 -6.11
C PHE A 405 -38.62 17.55 -7.47
N PRO A 406 -39.51 18.54 -7.68
CA PRO A 406 -40.08 18.77 -9.00
C PRO A 406 -38.96 19.16 -9.97
N HIS A 407 -39.01 18.67 -11.21
CA HIS A 407 -38.20 19.20 -12.29
C HIS A 407 -38.37 20.73 -12.32
N PRO A 408 -37.29 21.54 -12.35
CA PRO A 408 -37.46 22.97 -12.53
C PRO A 408 -38.12 23.17 -13.89
N ALA A 409 -39.32 23.75 -13.88
CA ALA A 409 -40.00 24.16 -15.10
C ALA A 409 -39.07 25.10 -15.88
N PRO A 410 -39.04 25.02 -17.23
CA PRO A 410 -38.28 25.97 -18.02
C PRO A 410 -38.79 27.38 -17.69
N THR A 411 -37.90 28.24 -17.20
CA THR A 411 -38.21 29.61 -16.80
C THR A 411 -38.82 30.34 -17.99
N PRO A 412 -40.05 30.89 -17.90
CA PRO A 412 -40.55 31.75 -18.95
C PRO A 412 -39.69 33.02 -18.97
N GLN A 413 -39.13 33.34 -20.13
CA GLN A 413 -38.47 34.62 -20.36
C GLN A 413 -39.53 35.72 -20.27
N HIS A 414 -39.62 36.38 -19.11
CA HIS A 414 -40.38 37.61 -18.99
C HIS A 414 -39.43 38.80 -18.95
N SER A 415 -39.53 39.54 -20.05
CA SER A 415 -38.98 40.87 -20.32
C SER A 415 -39.05 41.80 -19.12
N LEU A 416 -37.93 42.44 -18.79
CA LEU A 416 -37.91 43.62 -17.92
C LEU A 416 -38.73 44.74 -18.58
N ALA A 417 -39.71 45.28 -17.86
CA ALA A 417 -40.34 46.56 -18.14
C ALA A 417 -39.95 47.56 -17.04
N PRO A 418 -39.77 48.86 -17.36
CA PRO A 418 -39.16 49.82 -16.46
C PRO A 418 -40.12 50.28 -15.36
N LEU A 419 -39.61 50.45 -14.14
CA LEU A 419 -40.35 51.08 -13.03
C LEU A 419 -40.46 52.59 -13.28
N ALA A 420 -41.70 53.08 -13.29
CA ALA A 420 -42.04 54.50 -13.25
C ALA A 420 -42.40 54.93 -11.82
N ASP A 421 -42.10 56.20 -11.51
CA ASP A 421 -42.36 56.91 -10.26
C ASP A 421 -43.84 56.93 -9.84
N ALA A 422 -44.11 56.88 -8.52
CA ALA A 422 -44.87 57.90 -7.76
C ALA A 422 -45.42 57.40 -6.41
N ASP A 423 -45.21 58.26 -5.41
CA ASP A 423 -46.07 58.63 -4.25
C ASP A 423 -46.42 57.64 -3.12
N GLY A 424 -46.02 58.05 -1.90
CA GLY A 424 -46.43 57.47 -0.62
C GLY A 424 -47.78 58.01 -0.09
N PRO A 425 -48.16 57.63 1.14
CA PRO A 425 -48.23 58.64 2.19
C PRO A 425 -47.68 58.15 3.55
N GLY A 426 -47.15 59.07 4.35
CA GLY A 426 -46.47 58.79 5.62
C GLY A 426 -47.33 58.91 6.88
N PHE A 427 -46.66 58.88 8.04
CA PHE A 427 -46.99 59.41 9.39
C PHE A 427 -45.95 58.84 10.40
N PRO A 428 -45.71 59.43 11.59
CA PRO A 428 -45.01 60.70 11.84
C PRO A 428 -43.77 60.55 12.77
N SER A 429 -43.04 61.67 12.90
CA SER A 429 -41.78 61.90 13.62
C SER A 429 -41.87 62.07 15.15
N SER A 430 -40.78 61.76 15.86
CA SER A 430 -40.20 62.68 16.86
C SER A 430 -38.72 62.37 17.15
N ASP A 431 -37.92 63.43 17.16
CA ASP A 431 -36.46 63.52 17.30
C ASP A 431 -35.86 63.02 18.63
N ALA A 432 -34.61 62.55 18.59
CA ALA A 432 -33.51 63.03 19.44
C ALA A 432 -32.13 62.51 18.98
N ALA A 433 -31.22 63.48 18.74
CA ALA A 433 -29.75 63.51 18.73
C ALA A 433 -28.98 62.32 19.40
N ALA A 434 -27.74 61.94 19.08
CA ALA A 434 -26.62 62.62 18.43
C ALA A 434 -25.52 61.60 18.05
N ASP A 435 -24.67 62.05 17.13
CA ASP A 435 -23.21 61.94 17.12
C ASP A 435 -22.46 60.72 16.57
N THR A 436 -21.40 61.11 15.87
CA THR A 436 -20.58 60.42 14.90
C THR A 436 -19.21 60.04 15.48
N THR A 437 -18.61 58.93 15.01
CA THR A 437 -17.26 58.88 14.41
C THR A 437 -16.78 57.44 14.15
N PRO A 438 -16.04 57.18 13.05
CA PRO A 438 -15.44 55.89 12.71
C PRO A 438 -13.92 55.83 12.99
N ILE A 439 -13.39 54.62 13.27
CA ILE A 439 -11.95 54.36 13.49
C ILE A 439 -11.28 53.90 12.17
N PRO A 440 -10.15 54.50 11.75
CA PRO A 440 -9.42 54.08 10.55
C PRO A 440 -8.16 53.24 10.83
N VAL A 441 -7.73 52.57 9.76
CA VAL A 441 -6.57 51.70 9.59
C VAL A 441 -5.33 52.52 9.21
N HIS A 442 -4.12 52.18 9.67
CA HIS A 442 -2.89 52.58 8.95
C HIS A 442 -1.68 51.65 9.21
N ARG A 443 -1.05 51.26 8.09
CA ARG A 443 0.36 50.82 7.98
C ARG A 443 1.29 52.03 8.10
N CYS A 444 2.52 51.84 8.59
CA CYS A 444 3.69 52.51 8.01
C CYS A 444 5.02 51.82 8.37
N SER A 445 6.03 52.09 7.56
CA SER A 445 7.37 51.52 7.47
C SER A 445 8.39 52.66 7.43
N THR A 446 9.56 52.54 8.10
CA THR A 446 10.88 53.12 7.72
C THR A 446 11.98 52.77 8.75
N SER A 447 13.19 52.44 8.28
CA SER A 447 14.49 52.25 8.99
C SER A 447 15.29 53.59 9.07
N PRO A 448 16.60 53.71 9.46
CA PRO A 448 17.62 52.81 10.08
C PRO A 448 18.48 53.43 11.24
N ASP A 449 19.36 52.61 11.88
CA ASP A 449 20.78 52.85 12.28
C ASP A 449 21.30 52.27 13.62
N ALA A 450 22.47 51.59 13.51
CA ALA A 450 23.58 51.22 14.44
C ALA A 450 23.31 51.01 15.95
N SER A 451 23.72 49.93 16.64
CA SER A 451 25.12 49.48 16.86
C SER A 451 25.18 48.20 17.74
N THR A 452 26.21 47.37 17.56
CA THR A 452 26.63 46.13 18.29
C THR A 452 27.14 46.39 19.75
N PRO A 453 27.45 45.40 20.64
CA PRO A 453 27.80 43.98 20.41
C PRO A 453 27.27 42.90 21.41
N GLU A 454 27.48 41.64 20.98
CA GLU A 454 27.79 40.37 21.68
C GLU A 454 27.33 40.12 23.13
N ASP A 455 26.61 38.98 23.34
CA ASP A 455 26.96 38.02 24.39
C ASP A 455 26.40 36.62 24.11
N ASP A 456 27.28 35.65 24.33
CA ASP A 456 27.23 34.23 23.99
C ASP A 456 26.70 33.42 25.20
N ILE A 457 25.61 32.67 25.07
CA ILE A 457 25.12 31.77 26.15
C ILE A 457 25.31 30.31 25.74
N ARG A 458 26.41 29.73 26.25
CA ARG A 458 26.62 28.28 26.39
C ARG A 458 25.88 27.77 27.63
N LEU A 459 25.26 26.59 27.53
CA LEU A 459 24.80 25.80 28.69
C LEU A 459 25.68 24.55 28.87
N PRO A 460 25.88 24.05 30.11
CA PRO A 460 27.09 23.32 30.49
C PRO A 460 26.96 21.79 30.49
N LEU A 461 28.12 21.15 30.29
CA LEU A 461 28.42 19.74 30.52
C LEU A 461 28.53 19.45 32.03
N THR A 462 27.91 18.36 32.49
CA THR A 462 28.12 17.81 33.84
C THR A 462 29.27 16.81 33.85
N SER A 463 30.17 17.01 34.80
CA SER A 463 31.44 16.33 35.04
C SER A 463 31.33 15.09 35.95
N VAL A 464 32.26 14.17 35.72
CA VAL A 464 32.72 13.03 36.54
C VAL A 464 33.32 13.50 37.88
N PRO A 465 33.41 12.61 38.90
CA PRO A 465 34.55 12.64 39.83
C PRO A 465 35.31 11.29 39.92
N GLY A 466 36.65 11.35 39.78
CA GLY A 466 37.63 10.47 40.44
C GLY A 466 38.03 11.09 41.80
N ASP A 467 38.77 10.48 42.74
CA ASP A 467 39.81 9.45 42.73
C ASP A 467 39.84 8.71 44.10
N GLY A 468 40.25 7.43 44.15
CA GLY A 468 41.44 6.96 44.89
C GLY A 468 41.12 6.40 46.30
N VAL A 469 41.77 5.40 46.94
CA VAL A 469 43.04 4.68 46.81
C VAL A 469 42.97 3.40 47.70
N SER A 470 43.60 2.30 47.24
CA SER A 470 44.25 1.17 47.98
C SER A 470 43.49 0.26 48.97
N SER A 471 43.56 -1.07 48.75
CA SER A 471 44.38 -1.98 49.60
C SER A 471 44.19 -3.49 49.27
N SER A 472 45.34 -4.16 49.04
CA SER A 472 45.74 -5.54 49.44
C SER A 472 44.94 -6.83 49.06
N LEU A 473 45.69 -7.74 48.42
CA LEU A 473 45.53 -9.21 48.33
C LEU A 473 45.63 -9.91 49.71
N PRO A 474 45.24 -11.20 49.87
CA PRO A 474 46.06 -12.38 49.51
C PRO A 474 45.27 -13.48 48.75
N VAL A 475 45.83 -14.16 47.74
CA VAL A 475 46.60 -15.43 47.78
C VAL A 475 45.89 -16.61 48.47
N GLY A 476 45.64 -17.67 47.70
CA GLY A 476 45.19 -18.99 48.16
C GLY A 476 45.14 -20.02 47.02
N SER A 477 46.30 -20.56 46.66
CA SER A 477 46.53 -21.77 45.85
C SER A 477 45.96 -23.03 46.54
N VAL A 478 45.52 -24.04 45.78
CA VAL A 478 46.01 -25.44 45.87
C VAL A 478 45.58 -26.24 44.61
N ALA A 479 46.59 -26.81 43.95
CA ALA A 479 46.54 -27.85 42.91
C ALA A 479 46.06 -29.21 43.47
N SER A 480 45.60 -30.18 42.68
CA SER A 480 46.44 -31.24 42.05
C SER A 480 45.46 -32.24 41.41
N SER A 481 45.58 -32.55 40.12
CA SER A 481 46.34 -33.68 39.56
C SER A 481 45.65 -35.05 39.71
N GLU A 482 45.26 -35.65 38.59
CA GLU A 482 45.83 -36.93 38.13
C GLU A 482 45.45 -37.18 36.66
N GLU A 483 46.47 -37.17 35.80
CA GLU A 483 46.53 -37.91 34.54
C GLU A 483 46.58 -39.43 34.82
N VAL A 484 46.25 -40.26 33.82
CA VAL A 484 47.07 -41.40 33.36
C VAL A 484 46.42 -42.05 32.11
N THR A 485 47.07 -41.80 30.95
CA THR A 485 47.43 -42.69 29.81
C THR A 485 46.47 -43.79 29.30
N VAL A 486 46.02 -43.77 28.03
CA VAL A 486 46.65 -44.21 26.74
C VAL A 486 46.59 -45.73 26.42
N SER A 487 45.64 -46.09 25.52
CA SER A 487 45.73 -46.97 24.31
C SER A 487 46.17 -48.46 24.41
N PRO A 488 46.16 -49.26 23.29
CA PRO A 488 45.11 -49.59 22.28
C PRO A 488 45.01 -51.13 22.03
N SER A 489 44.15 -51.61 21.11
CA SER A 489 44.43 -52.70 20.12
C SER A 489 43.19 -53.46 19.57
N SER A 490 43.08 -53.48 18.22
CA SER A 490 42.69 -54.52 17.23
C SER A 490 41.66 -55.63 17.58
N ARG A 491 40.75 -56.14 16.71
CA ARG A 491 40.83 -56.69 15.32
C ARG A 491 39.40 -56.82 14.72
N ARG A 492 39.14 -56.47 13.45
CA ARG A 492 38.94 -57.32 12.23
C ARG A 492 37.92 -58.49 12.34
N THR A 493 36.70 -58.37 11.77
CA THR A 493 36.16 -58.93 10.47
C THR A 493 35.52 -60.34 10.58
N PRO A 494 34.76 -60.87 9.57
CA PRO A 494 33.39 -60.49 9.15
C PRO A 494 32.45 -61.73 8.98
N SER A 495 31.19 -61.51 8.60
CA SER A 495 30.35 -62.42 7.79
C SER A 495 29.35 -61.60 6.98
#